data_AF-A0A533U5D5-F1
#
_entry.id   AF-A0A533U5D5-F1
#
_cell.length_a   1.000
_cell.length_b   1.000
_cell.length_c   1.000
_cell.angle_alpha   90.00
_cell.angle_beta   90.00
_cell.angle_gamma   90.00
#
_symmetry.space_group_name_H-M   'P 1'
#
loop_
_entity.id
_entity.type
_entity.pdbx_description
1 polymer ?
#
loop_
_entity_poly.entity_id
_entity_poly.type
_entity_poly.pdbx_seq_one_letter_code
_entity_poly.pdbx_strand_id
1 'polypeptide(L)'
;MSVKPVDLNKLRNTHSNLYETVVAIAKRAKKIHDEERSMLEEKLLPYKEMIRNPSSESESDKIFPEQIAISLEFEGREKASHRAVAEFFEQKYDYTLEKPAEKKIIQSEEEDEADGD
;
A
#
# COMPACT_ATOMS: atom_id res chain seq x y z
N MET A 1 5.49 20.83 0.15
CA MET A 1 4.39 19.89 -0.19
C MET A 1 3.08 20.64 0.02
N SER A 2 2.24 20.76 -1.01
CA SER A 2 0.94 21.43 -0.87
C SER A 2 -0.09 20.47 -0.31
N VAL A 3 -0.86 20.89 0.68
CA VAL A 3 -1.96 20.10 1.28
C VAL A 3 -3.25 20.48 0.55
N LYS A 4 -3.90 19.50 -0.09
CA LYS A 4 -5.23 19.70 -0.68
C LYS A 4 -6.28 19.43 0.40
N PRO A 5 -7.05 20.44 0.85
CA PRO A 5 -8.11 20.22 1.82
C PRO A 5 -9.21 19.34 1.24
N VAL A 6 -9.76 18.47 2.07
CA VAL A 6 -10.81 17.52 1.70
C VAL A 6 -12.09 17.87 2.46
N ASP A 7 -13.23 17.85 1.77
CA ASP A 7 -14.52 18.11 2.39
C ASP A 7 -14.99 16.90 3.22
N LEU A 8 -14.96 17.06 4.55
CA LEU A 8 -15.33 16.01 5.50
C LEU A 8 -16.81 15.66 5.46
N ASN A 9 -17.68 16.58 5.05
CA ASN A 9 -19.12 16.31 4.97
C ASN A 9 -19.40 15.26 3.89
N LYS A 10 -18.64 15.30 2.78
CA LYS A 10 -18.76 14.29 1.72
C LYS A 10 -18.33 12.90 2.20
N LEU A 11 -17.29 12.80 3.02
CA LEU A 11 -16.84 11.52 3.59
C LEU A 11 -17.88 10.93 4.56
N ARG A 12 -18.52 11.77 5.37
CA ARG A 12 -19.57 11.35 6.32
C ARG A 12 -20.87 10.87 5.65
N ASN A 13 -21.12 11.25 4.40
CA ASN A 13 -22.31 10.80 3.68
C ASN A 13 -22.22 9.33 3.26
N THR A 14 -21.01 8.79 3.12
CA THR A 14 -20.80 7.40 2.70
C THR A 14 -20.82 6.43 3.88
N HIS A 15 -20.18 6.80 4.99
CA HIS A 15 -20.07 5.95 6.18
C HIS A 15 -20.33 6.72 7.46
N SER A 16 -20.86 6.02 8.47
CA SER A 16 -21.20 6.61 9.78
C SER A 16 -19.96 7.07 10.56
N ASN A 17 -18.82 6.38 10.41
CA ASN A 17 -17.58 6.68 11.11
C ASN A 17 -16.48 7.22 10.17
N LEU A 18 -16.15 8.50 10.35
CA LEU A 18 -15.10 9.17 9.59
C LEU A 18 -13.71 8.54 9.79
N TYR A 19 -13.39 8.08 11.00
CA TYR A 19 -12.06 7.57 11.32
C TYR A 19 -11.77 6.26 10.58
N GLU A 20 -12.77 5.39 10.45
CA GLU A 20 -12.65 4.15 9.70
C GLU A 20 -12.42 4.43 8.21
N THR A 21 -13.13 5.42 7.67
CA THR A 21 -12.92 5.88 6.29
C THR A 21 -11.49 6.39 6.08
N VAL A 22 -10.94 7.15 7.03
CA VAL A 22 -9.54 7.60 6.97
C VAL A 22 -8.56 6.42 6.99
N VAL A 23 -8.80 5.41 7.84
CA VAL A 23 -7.97 4.20 7.87
C VAL A 23 -8.05 3.44 6.55
N ALA A 24 -9.23 3.31 5.96
CA ALA A 24 -9.41 2.66 4.66
C ALA A 24 -8.66 3.40 3.54
N ILE A 25 -8.76 4.74 3.49
CA ILE A 25 -8.01 5.58 2.55
C ILE A 25 -6.50 5.42 2.75
N ALA A 26 -6.02 5.41 4.00
CA ALA A 26 -4.60 5.22 4.29
C ALA A 26 -4.09 3.84 3.82
N LYS A 27 -4.85 2.78 4.06
CA LYS A 27 -4.53 1.43 3.56
C LYS A 27 -4.51 1.40 2.03
N ARG A 28 -5.43 2.07 1.36
CA ARG A 28 -5.44 2.16 -0.11
C ARG A 28 -4.24 2.94 -0.64
N ALA A 29 -3.91 4.08 -0.03
CA ALA A 29 -2.73 4.87 -0.39
C ALA A 29 -1.44 4.06 -0.27
N LYS A 30 -1.31 3.22 0.77
CA LYS A 30 -0.19 2.29 0.91
C LYS A 30 -0.12 1.29 -0.24
N LYS A 31 -1.24 0.66 -0.61
CA LYS A 31 -1.29 -0.28 -1.75
C LYS A 31 -0.85 0.38 -3.05
N ILE A 32 -1.38 1.57 -3.36
CA ILE A 32 -1.00 2.33 -4.57
C ILE A 32 0.50 2.64 -4.57
N HIS A 33 1.04 3.06 -3.42
CA HIS A 33 2.47 3.34 -3.29
C HIS A 33 3.33 2.08 -3.50
N ASP A 34 2.94 0.95 -2.90
CA ASP A 34 3.68 -0.30 -3.03
C ASP A 34 3.64 -0.83 -4.48
N GLU A 35 2.50 -0.71 -5.16
CA GLU A 35 2.35 -1.00 -6.60
C GLU A 35 3.28 -0.11 -7.44
N GLU A 36 3.32 1.21 -7.18
CA GLU A 36 4.20 2.12 -7.90
C GLU A 36 5.68 1.87 -7.67
N ARG A 37 6.04 1.56 -6.43
CA ARG A 37 7.41 1.17 -6.10
C ARG A 37 7.82 -0.06 -6.87
N SER A 38 6.96 -1.08 -6.91
CA SER A 38 7.22 -2.31 -7.68
C SER A 38 7.39 -2.01 -9.17
N MET A 39 6.49 -1.20 -9.77
CA MET A 39 6.60 -0.80 -11.17
C MET A 39 7.88 -0.01 -11.49
N LEU A 40 8.29 0.88 -10.57
CA LEU A 40 9.53 1.63 -10.72
C LEU A 40 10.74 0.69 -10.65
N GLU A 41 10.76 -0.23 -9.69
CA GLU A 41 11.85 -1.20 -9.53
C GLU A 41 11.99 -2.10 -10.76
N GLU A 42 10.86 -2.55 -11.34
CA GLU A 42 10.83 -3.33 -12.58
C GLU A 42 11.37 -2.53 -13.78
N LYS A 43 10.90 -1.29 -13.99
CA LYS A 43 11.38 -0.43 -15.08
C LYS A 43 12.87 -0.09 -14.95
N LEU A 44 13.40 -0.01 -13.74
CA LEU A 44 14.81 0.28 -13.47
C LEU A 44 15.70 -0.97 -13.50
N LEU A 45 15.13 -2.18 -13.54
CA LEU A 45 15.86 -3.44 -13.49
C LEU A 45 16.90 -3.58 -14.62
N PRO A 46 16.61 -3.28 -15.90
CA PRO A 46 17.58 -3.42 -16.98
C PRO A 46 18.83 -2.56 -16.78
N TYR A 47 18.66 -1.33 -16.29
CA TYR A 47 19.78 -0.42 -16.03
C TYR A 47 20.62 -0.88 -14.82
N LYS A 48 19.98 -1.46 -13.80
CA LYS A 48 20.69 -2.08 -12.67
C LYS A 48 21.51 -3.29 -13.10
N GLU A 49 21.00 -4.11 -14.02
CA GLU A 49 21.71 -5.27 -14.57
C GLU A 49 22.91 -4.85 -15.42
N MET A 50 22.76 -3.82 -16.25
CA MET A 50 23.86 -3.23 -17.03
C MET A 50 25.01 -2.71 -16.15
N ILE A 51 24.69 -2.09 -15.02
CA ILE A 51 25.70 -1.63 -14.04
C ILE A 51 26.35 -2.82 -13.33
N ARG A 52 25.60 -3.91 -13.05
CA ARG A 52 26.09 -5.08 -12.32
C ARG A 52 26.97 -6.00 -13.16
N ASN A 53 26.73 -6.11 -14.47
CA ASN A 53 27.55 -6.86 -15.40
C ASN A 53 27.99 -5.96 -16.58
N PRO A 54 28.87 -4.98 -16.31
CA PRO A 54 29.27 -4.00 -17.32
C PRO A 54 30.17 -4.67 -18.36
N SER A 55 30.00 -4.33 -19.64
CA SER A 55 30.88 -4.85 -20.70
C SER A 55 32.25 -4.15 -20.72
N SER A 56 32.39 -3.04 -19.98
CA SER A 56 33.60 -2.24 -19.81
C SER A 56 33.56 -1.50 -18.46
N GLU A 57 34.71 -1.26 -17.82
CA GLU A 57 34.80 -0.38 -16.62
C GLU A 57 34.18 1.00 -16.86
N SER A 58 34.22 1.49 -18.11
CA SER A 58 33.60 2.77 -18.50
C SER A 58 32.07 2.76 -18.47
N GLU A 59 31.43 1.60 -18.42
CA GLU A 59 29.96 1.45 -18.41
C GLU A 59 29.37 1.29 -17.02
N SER A 60 30.17 0.88 -16.02
CA SER A 60 29.69 0.73 -14.64
C SER A 60 29.28 2.06 -14.00
N ASP A 61 29.89 3.17 -14.43
CA ASP A 61 29.67 4.51 -13.87
C ASP A 61 28.71 5.36 -14.71
N LYS A 62 28.17 4.82 -15.82
CA LYS A 62 27.26 5.56 -16.69
C LYS A 62 25.85 5.60 -16.09
N ILE A 63 25.35 6.81 -15.86
CA ILE A 63 23.93 7.06 -15.64
C ILE A 63 23.27 7.19 -17.01
N PHE A 64 22.34 6.30 -17.31
CA PHE A 64 21.61 6.33 -18.57
C PHE A 64 20.55 7.46 -18.54
N PRO A 65 20.43 8.29 -19.59
CA PRO A 65 19.40 9.33 -19.66
C PRO A 65 17.98 8.77 -19.48
N GLU A 66 17.72 7.57 -19.96
CA GLU A 66 16.43 6.88 -19.81
C GLU A 66 16.12 6.53 -18.35
N GLN A 67 17.13 6.12 -17.57
CA GLN A 67 16.98 5.87 -16.13
C GLN A 67 16.53 7.12 -15.37
N ILE A 68 17.08 8.28 -15.74
CA ILE A 68 16.70 9.57 -15.18
C ILE A 68 15.27 9.92 -15.60
N ALA A 69 14.93 9.75 -16.88
CA ALA A 69 13.60 10.02 -17.41
C ALA A 69 12.52 9.19 -16.69
N ILE A 70 12.78 7.90 -16.45
CA ILE A 70 11.89 7.03 -15.66
C ILE A 70 11.70 7.59 -14.25
N SER A 71 12.80 7.98 -13.59
CA SER A 71 12.74 8.49 -12.21
C SER A 71 11.93 9.79 -12.12
N LEU A 72 12.12 10.71 -13.08
CA LEU A 72 11.36 11.97 -13.19
C LEU A 72 9.88 11.73 -13.48
N GLU A 73 9.55 10.73 -14.30
CA GLU A 73 8.16 10.34 -14.58
C GLU A 73 7.42 10.00 -13.28
N PHE A 74 8.03 9.20 -12.40
CA PHE A 74 7.42 8.78 -11.14
C PHE A 74 7.43 9.89 -10.07
N GLU A 75 8.43 10.77 -10.07
CA GLU A 75 8.47 11.93 -9.17
C GLU A 75 7.34 12.93 -9.48
N GLY A 76 7.02 13.12 -10.76
CA GLY A 76 5.95 14.01 -11.22
C GLY A 76 4.52 13.48 -10.97
N ARG A 77 4.37 12.21 -10.58
CA ARG A 77 3.04 11.63 -10.33
C ARG A 77 2.39 12.21 -9.07
N GLU A 78 1.06 12.24 -9.09
CA GLU A 78 0.31 12.63 -7.91
C GLU A 78 0.54 11.65 -6.75
N LYS A 79 0.73 12.19 -5.54
CA LYS A 79 0.97 11.39 -4.34
C LYS A 79 -0.15 10.36 -4.13
N ALA A 80 0.24 9.16 -3.72
CA ALA A 80 -0.67 8.04 -3.51
C ALA A 80 -1.82 8.38 -2.53
N SER A 81 -1.58 9.23 -1.53
CA SER A 81 -2.61 9.73 -0.61
C SER A 81 -3.71 10.53 -1.32
N HIS A 82 -3.35 11.46 -2.21
CA HIS A 82 -4.33 12.24 -2.96
C HIS A 82 -5.13 11.37 -3.93
N ARG A 83 -4.46 10.43 -4.61
CA ARG A 83 -5.14 9.47 -5.49
C ARG A 83 -6.08 8.56 -4.73
N ALA A 84 -5.69 8.03 -3.57
CA ALA A 84 -6.58 7.21 -2.74
C ALA A 84 -7.84 7.99 -2.32
N VAL A 85 -7.70 9.25 -1.92
CA VAL A 85 -8.84 10.12 -1.61
C VAL A 85 -9.74 10.32 -2.84
N ALA A 86 -9.16 10.59 -4.01
CA ALA A 86 -9.92 10.74 -5.25
C ALA A 86 -10.65 9.44 -5.63
N GLU A 87 -9.98 8.30 -5.58
CA GLU A 87 -10.56 6.98 -5.85
C GLU A 87 -11.72 6.65 -4.89
N PHE A 88 -11.62 7.08 -3.64
CA PHE A 88 -12.71 6.92 -2.66
C PHE A 88 -13.94 7.75 -3.05
N PHE A 89 -13.76 9.02 -3.41
CA PHE A 89 -14.88 9.87 -3.85
C PHE A 89 -15.49 9.41 -5.17
N GLU A 90 -14.69 8.80 -6.04
CA GLU A 90 -15.13 8.16 -7.28
C GLU A 90 -15.78 6.78 -7.05
N GLN A 91 -15.89 6.33 -5.80
CA GLN A 91 -16.47 5.03 -5.42
C GLN A 91 -15.79 3.83 -6.10
N LYS A 92 -14.50 3.94 -6.42
CA LYS A 92 -13.72 2.85 -7.04
C LYS A 92 -13.42 1.69 -6.08
N TYR A 93 -13.49 1.97 -4.77
CA TYR A 93 -13.36 0.96 -3.74
C TYR A 93 -14.20 1.35 -2.53
N ASP A 94 -14.52 0.36 -1.71
CA ASP A 94 -15.17 0.53 -0.43
C ASP A 94 -14.52 -0.37 0.62
N TYR A 95 -14.88 -0.20 1.90
CA TYR A 95 -14.43 -1.05 2.99
C TYR A 95 -15.60 -1.68 3.73
N THR A 96 -15.38 -2.90 4.21
CA THR A 96 -16.30 -3.59 5.10
C THR A 96 -15.60 -3.89 6.41
N LEU A 97 -16.38 -3.90 7.50
CA LEU A 97 -15.88 -4.30 8.81
C LEU A 97 -15.93 -5.83 8.89
N GLU A 98 -14.80 -6.43 9.26
CA GLU A 98 -14.79 -7.84 9.63
C GLU A 98 -15.63 -8.01 10.89
N LYS A 99 -16.68 -8.83 10.81
CA LYS A 99 -17.46 -9.20 12.00
C LYS A 99 -16.50 -9.89 12.97
N PRO A 100 -16.50 -9.54 14.26
CA PRO A 100 -15.66 -10.20 15.23
C PRO A 100 -15.98 -11.69 15.21
N ALA A 101 -14.97 -12.52 14.89
CA ALA A 101 -15.11 -13.96 14.93
C ALA A 101 -15.55 -14.34 16.35
N GLU A 102 -16.72 -14.99 16.48
CA GLU A 102 -17.18 -15.53 17.74
C GLU A 102 -16.08 -16.43 18.29
N LYS A 103 -15.54 -16.10 19.46
CA LYS A 103 -14.54 -16.92 20.13
C LYS A 103 -15.18 -18.28 20.39
N LYS A 104 -14.76 -19.32 19.65
CA LYS A 104 -15.08 -20.70 20.01
C LYS A 104 -14.55 -20.93 21.41
N ILE A 105 -15.47 -21.11 22.35
CA ILE A 105 -15.15 -21.55 23.72
C ILE A 105 -14.61 -22.98 23.55
N ILE A 106 -13.30 -23.14 23.73
CA ILE A 106 -12.68 -24.45 23.85
C ILE A 106 -13.09 -24.96 25.23
N GLN A 107 -14.00 -25.94 25.28
CA GLN A 107 -14.25 -26.69 26.50
C GLN A 107 -12.97 -27.49 26.76
N SER A 108 -12.23 -27.14 27.81
CA SER A 108 -11.20 -27.99 28.36
C SER A 108 -11.90 -29.19 28.98
N GLU A 109 -11.73 -30.36 28.38
CA GLU A 109 -11.96 -31.63 29.06
C GLU A 109 -10.98 -31.69 30.22
N GLU A 110 -11.48 -31.42 31.43
CA GLU A 110 -10.87 -31.91 32.67
C GLU A 110 -10.98 -33.44 32.59
N GLU A 111 -9.95 -34.09 32.03
CA GLU A 111 -9.75 -35.51 32.25
C GLU A 111 -9.37 -35.68 33.72
N ASP A 112 -10.33 -36.20 34.48
CA ASP A 112 -10.21 -36.71 35.83
C ASP A 112 -8.97 -37.62 35.97
N GLU A 113 -7.89 -37.11 36.57
CA GLU A 113 -6.89 -37.97 37.21
C GLU A 113 -7.52 -38.58 38.47
N ALA A 114 -8.29 -39.64 38.26
CA ALA A 114 -8.80 -40.48 39.34
C ALA A 114 -7.64 -41.27 39.96
N ASP A 115 -7.42 -41.02 41.26
CA ASP A 115 -6.54 -41.74 42.17
C ASP A 115 -6.61 -43.27 41.99
N GLY A 116 -5.44 -43.90 41.89
CA GLY A 116 -5.27 -45.35 42.00
C GLY A 116 -4.41 -45.69 43.20
N ASP A 117 -5.05 -46.23 44.24
CA ASP A 117 -4.46 -46.88 45.43
C ASP A 117 -3.66 -48.16 45.07
#